data_AF-A0A0E9M1F9-F1
#
_entry.id   AF-A0A0E9M1F9-F1
#
_cell.length_a   1.000
_cell.length_b   1.000
_cell.length_c   1.000
_cell.angle_alpha   90.00
_cell.angle_beta   90.00
_cell.angle_gamma   90.00
#
_symmetry.space_group_name_H-M   'P 1'
#
loop_
_entity.id
_entity.type
_entity.pdbx_description
1 polymer ?
#
loop_
_entity_poly.entity_id
_entity_poly.type
_entity_poly.pdbx_seq_one_letter_code
_entity_poly.pdbx_strand_id
1 'polypeptide(L)'
;MDLKKSFGITVDGTNEIPKPKRMRDYINLKLAALGQPYYQSENKTAFLELANDLILNHKEKNRLLSSYLCPADQRIQNFLDSYLAEFKDEIAPRIPSNSFIVDSHGIARALSLPPDKDVFNSDIVSAYRLKQGILNNPKYDRRTTQGVFHVAEGGLPIPDDKKAVPKKTFGHLLTKALDAPEELLSLPFTSTQEEKAKLFVSLLLRPVVSPFVPGVSAEKRMEIRFFVPGNLISNLDFVESIFGNAGDPFLPQNDSALDVEAGPVIPVV
;
A
#
# COMPACT_ATOMS: atom_id res chain seq x y z
N MET A 1 10.22 6.58 -16.30
CA MET A 1 9.37 6.65 -15.09
C MET A 1 8.30 7.71 -15.31
N ASP A 2 7.01 7.39 -15.10
CA ASP A 2 5.94 8.40 -15.16
C ASP A 2 6.00 9.25 -13.88
N LEU A 3 6.65 10.42 -13.96
CA LEU A 3 6.90 11.31 -12.82
C LEU A 3 5.60 11.77 -12.15
N LYS A 4 4.54 11.94 -12.94
CA LYS A 4 3.23 12.34 -12.45
C LYS A 4 2.60 11.24 -11.62
N LYS A 5 2.57 10.00 -12.12
CA LYS A 5 2.02 8.88 -11.35
C LYS A 5 2.89 8.51 -10.15
N SER A 6 4.20 8.65 -10.27
CA SER A 6 5.14 8.21 -9.24
C SER A 6 5.26 9.22 -8.09
N PHE A 7 5.39 10.51 -8.41
CA PHE A 7 5.69 11.57 -7.45
C PHE A 7 4.70 12.73 -7.47
N GLY A 8 3.73 12.73 -8.39
CA GLY A 8 2.80 13.86 -8.54
C GLY A 8 3.50 15.13 -9.00
N ILE A 9 4.55 15.01 -9.82
CA ILE A 9 5.32 16.14 -10.33
C ILE A 9 5.26 16.14 -11.86
N THR A 10 5.12 17.32 -12.45
CA THR A 10 5.22 17.52 -13.89
C THR A 10 6.67 17.39 -14.37
N VAL A 11 6.88 17.34 -15.69
CA VAL A 11 8.23 17.32 -16.29
C VAL A 11 9.05 18.55 -15.90
N ASP A 12 8.37 19.68 -15.65
CA ASP A 12 8.99 20.95 -15.26
C ASP A 12 9.30 21.05 -13.75
N GLY A 13 9.09 19.98 -12.98
CA GLY A 13 9.38 19.96 -11.54
C GLY A 13 8.30 20.63 -10.68
N THR A 14 7.14 20.96 -11.24
CA THR A 14 6.03 21.56 -10.48
C THR A 14 5.08 20.49 -9.94
N ASN A 15 4.54 20.70 -8.73
CA ASN A 15 3.58 19.78 -8.14
C ASN A 15 2.29 19.75 -8.96
N GLU A 16 1.88 18.56 -9.40
CA GLU A 16 0.55 18.32 -9.91
C GLU A 16 -0.40 18.01 -8.75
N ILE A 17 -1.32 18.95 -8.50
CA ILE A 17 -2.36 18.77 -7.49
C ILE A 17 -3.56 18.08 -8.15
N PRO A 18 -3.91 16.84 -7.74
CA PRO A 18 -5.07 16.17 -8.29
C PRO A 18 -6.34 16.97 -7.99
N LYS A 19 -7.26 17.06 -8.97
CA LYS A 19 -8.55 17.71 -8.77
C LYS A 19 -9.32 16.95 -7.66
N PRO A 20 -9.68 17.58 -6.52
CA PRO A 20 -10.22 16.87 -5.36
C PRO A 20 -11.45 16.01 -5.67
N LYS A 21 -12.38 16.53 -6.49
CA LYS A 21 -13.57 15.79 -6.93
C LYS A 21 -13.22 14.52 -7.70
N ARG A 22 -12.29 14.60 -8.66
CA ARG A 22 -11.88 13.43 -9.47
C ARG A 22 -11.19 12.38 -8.61
N MET A 23 -10.33 12.79 -7.68
CA MET A 23 -9.66 11.87 -6.75
C MET A 23 -10.68 11.15 -5.86
N ARG A 24 -11.65 11.89 -5.31
CA ARG A 24 -12.72 11.32 -4.49
C ARG A 24 -13.57 10.32 -5.27
N ASP A 25 -13.99 10.68 -6.48
CA ASP A 25 -14.83 9.81 -7.32
C ASP A 25 -14.07 8.52 -7.69
N TYR A 26 -12.76 8.62 -7.95
CA TYR A 26 -11.89 7.48 -8.21
C TYR A 26 -11.72 6.56 -6.98
N ILE A 27 -11.49 7.13 -5.80
CA ILE A 27 -11.42 6.36 -4.54
C ILE A 27 -12.75 5.65 -4.28
N ASN A 28 -13.87 6.35 -4.43
CA ASN A 28 -15.19 5.75 -4.25
C ASN A 28 -15.44 4.59 -5.21
N LEU A 29 -15.03 4.71 -6.47
CA LEU A 29 -15.12 3.63 -7.45
C LEU A 29 -14.31 2.40 -7.01
N LYS A 30 -13.07 2.59 -6.55
CA LYS A 30 -12.23 1.48 -6.07
C LYS A 30 -12.81 0.82 -4.82
N LEU A 31 -13.30 1.60 -3.85
CA LEU A 31 -13.97 1.07 -2.65
C LEU A 31 -15.21 0.24 -3.04
N ALA A 32 -16.06 0.77 -3.92
CA ALA A 32 -17.25 0.06 -4.40
C ALA A 32 -16.88 -1.26 -5.12
N ALA A 33 -15.84 -1.24 -5.95
CA ALA A 33 -15.33 -2.41 -6.66
C ALA A 33 -14.72 -3.48 -5.73
N LEU A 34 -14.21 -3.07 -4.57
CA LEU A 34 -13.77 -3.95 -3.48
C LEU A 34 -14.94 -4.41 -2.58
N GLY A 35 -16.16 -3.95 -2.85
CA GLY A 35 -17.34 -4.23 -2.03
C GLY A 35 -17.35 -3.53 -0.67
N GLN A 36 -16.53 -2.48 -0.49
CA GLN A 36 -16.44 -1.69 0.72
C GLN A 36 -17.41 -0.50 0.68
N PRO A 37 -17.88 -0.02 1.85
CA PRO A 37 -18.50 1.29 1.95
C PRO A 37 -17.61 2.37 1.34
N TYR A 38 -18.23 3.36 0.70
CA TYR A 38 -17.53 4.50 0.11
C TYR A 38 -18.18 5.80 0.58
N TYR A 39 -17.47 6.92 0.40
CA TYR A 39 -17.94 8.21 0.87
C TYR A 39 -19.18 8.67 0.11
N GLN A 40 -20.30 8.86 0.81
CA GLN A 40 -21.54 9.34 0.23
C GLN A 40 -21.61 10.87 0.33
N SER A 41 -21.56 11.57 -0.80
CA SER A 41 -21.83 13.01 -0.84
C SER A 41 -23.31 13.28 -1.06
N GLU A 42 -23.85 14.40 -0.56
CA GLU A 42 -25.25 14.80 -0.71
C GLU A 42 -25.74 14.78 -2.17
N ASN A 43 -24.85 15.06 -3.12
CA ASN A 43 -25.06 14.73 -4.52
C ASN A 43 -24.66 13.27 -4.75
N LYS A 44 -25.65 12.36 -4.80
CA LYS A 44 -25.43 10.98 -5.26
C LYS A 44 -24.57 11.00 -6.52
N THR A 45 -23.46 10.29 -6.50
CA THR A 45 -22.51 10.25 -7.61
C THR A 45 -23.17 9.54 -8.78
N ALA A 46 -23.88 10.29 -9.64
CA ALA A 46 -24.47 9.79 -10.89
C ALA A 46 -23.48 8.96 -11.72
N PHE A 47 -22.18 9.25 -11.59
CA PHE A 47 -21.10 8.46 -12.16
C PHE A 47 -21.04 7.00 -11.68
N LEU A 48 -21.24 6.73 -10.38
CA LEU A 48 -21.25 5.36 -9.85
C LEU A 48 -22.51 4.61 -10.29
N GLU A 49 -23.65 5.28 -10.39
CA GLU A 49 -24.88 4.69 -10.93
C GLU A 49 -24.70 4.26 -12.39
N LEU A 50 -24.05 5.09 -13.20
CA LEU A 50 -23.65 4.76 -14.59
C LEU A 50 -22.67 3.59 -14.68
N ALA A 51 -21.80 3.40 -13.68
CA ALA A 51 -20.80 2.34 -13.65
C ALA A 51 -21.24 1.09 -12.86
N ASN A 52 -22.48 1.04 -12.37
CA ASN A 52 -22.93 0.04 -11.40
C ASN A 52 -22.73 -1.41 -11.90
N ASP A 53 -23.13 -1.71 -13.13
CA ASP A 53 -22.99 -3.05 -13.69
C ASP A 53 -21.52 -3.48 -13.85
N LEU A 54 -20.64 -2.53 -14.18
CA LEU A 54 -19.20 -2.75 -14.27
C LEU A 54 -18.60 -3.04 -12.89
N ILE A 55 -19.02 -2.29 -11.87
CA ILE A 55 -18.61 -2.48 -10.48
C ILE A 55 -19.06 -3.85 -9.97
N LEU A 56 -20.32 -4.24 -10.19
CA LEU A 56 -20.86 -5.54 -9.79
C LEU A 56 -20.13 -6.69 -10.48
N ASN A 57 -19.86 -6.57 -11.78
CA ASN A 57 -19.07 -7.56 -12.54
C ASN A 57 -17.65 -7.69 -11.97
N HIS A 58 -17.00 -6.56 -11.68
CA HIS A 58 -15.67 -6.56 -11.10
C HIS A 58 -15.64 -7.17 -9.69
N LYS A 59 -16.66 -6.88 -8.87
CA LYS A 59 -16.81 -7.48 -7.54
C LYS A 59 -16.93 -9.01 -7.60
N GLU A 60 -17.75 -9.54 -8.52
CA GLU A 60 -17.88 -11.00 -8.69
C GLU A 60 -16.58 -11.63 -9.20
N LYS A 61 -15.85 -10.97 -10.12
CA LYS A 61 -14.53 -11.43 -10.55
C LYS A 61 -13.53 -11.45 -9.41
N ASN A 62 -13.49 -10.41 -8.57
CA ASN A 62 -12.61 -10.37 -7.40
C ASN A 62 -12.96 -11.47 -6.39
N ARG A 63 -14.25 -11.80 -6.23
CA ARG A 63 -14.67 -12.94 -5.40
C ARG A 63 -14.13 -14.27 -5.94
N LEU A 64 -14.22 -14.48 -7.26
CA LEU A 64 -13.67 -15.68 -7.92
C LEU A 64 -12.13 -15.74 -7.86
N LEU A 65 -11.47 -14.58 -7.93
CA LEU A 65 -10.02 -14.44 -7.86
C LEU A 65 -9.52 -14.14 -6.44
N SER A 66 -10.32 -14.41 -5.41
CA SER A 66 -10.02 -14.01 -4.02
C SER A 66 -8.73 -14.61 -3.47
N SER A 67 -8.24 -15.72 -4.03
CA SER A 67 -6.95 -16.33 -3.66
C SER A 67 -5.78 -15.88 -4.53
N TYR A 68 -6.04 -15.17 -5.63
CA TYR A 68 -5.02 -14.73 -6.59
C TYR A 68 -4.22 -13.56 -6.00
N LEU A 69 -2.90 -13.70 -6.05
CA LEU A 69 -1.96 -12.67 -5.61
C LEU A 69 -1.29 -12.07 -6.84
N CYS A 70 -0.96 -10.78 -6.79
CA CYS A 70 -0.11 -10.18 -7.81
C CYS A 70 1.27 -10.87 -7.80
N PRO A 71 2.07 -10.79 -8.88
CA PRO A 71 3.36 -11.49 -8.96
C PRO A 71 4.30 -11.20 -7.80
N ALA A 72 4.37 -9.94 -7.34
CA ALA A 72 5.18 -9.54 -6.19
C ALA A 72 4.70 -10.20 -4.89
N ASP A 73 3.39 -10.17 -4.62
CA ASP A 73 2.81 -10.80 -3.43
C ASP A 73 2.94 -12.33 -3.47
N GLN A 74 2.85 -12.93 -4.66
CA GLN A 74 3.05 -14.38 -4.84
C GLN A 74 4.49 -14.79 -4.54
N ARG A 75 5.50 -14.00 -4.93
CA ARG A 75 6.91 -14.25 -4.56
C ARG A 75 7.11 -14.22 -3.04
N ILE A 76 6.52 -13.23 -2.37
CA ILE A 76 6.57 -13.12 -0.90
C ILE A 76 5.87 -14.32 -0.26
N GLN A 77 4.67 -14.68 -0.73
CA GLN A 77 3.92 -15.80 -0.18
C GLN A 77 4.65 -17.13 -0.38
N ASN A 78 5.24 -17.37 -1.56
CA ASN A 78 6.04 -18.58 -1.81
C ASN A 78 7.22 -18.69 -0.84
N PHE A 79 7.88 -17.56 -0.54
CA PHE A 79 8.92 -17.53 0.48
C PHE A 79 8.36 -17.88 1.86
N LEU A 80 7.24 -17.26 2.28
CA LEU A 80 6.63 -17.51 3.58
C LEU A 80 6.19 -18.98 3.74
N ASP A 81 5.56 -19.55 2.71
CA ASP A 81 5.08 -20.93 2.70
C ASP A 81 6.26 -21.92 2.77
N SER A 82 7.33 -21.67 2.01
CA SER A 82 8.55 -22.48 2.04
C SER A 82 9.28 -22.34 3.37
N TYR A 83 9.43 -21.11 3.85
CA TYR A 83 10.11 -20.81 5.10
C TYR A 83 9.36 -21.48 6.26
N LEU A 84 8.04 -21.35 6.37
CA LEU A 84 7.25 -21.91 7.47
C LEU A 84 6.75 -23.35 7.24
N ALA A 85 7.27 -24.06 6.23
CA ALA A 85 6.75 -25.36 5.79
C ALA A 85 6.65 -26.42 6.91
N GLU A 86 7.57 -26.40 7.88
CA GLU A 86 7.60 -27.32 9.02
C GLU A 86 6.41 -27.14 9.99
N PHE A 87 5.78 -25.96 10.00
CA PHE A 87 4.66 -25.60 10.87
C PHE A 87 3.34 -25.42 10.10
N LYS A 88 3.28 -25.78 8.81
CA LYS A 88 2.16 -25.46 7.92
C LYS A 88 0.79 -25.94 8.40
N ASP A 89 0.74 -27.03 9.17
CA ASP A 89 -0.52 -27.62 9.66
C ASP A 89 -1.10 -26.82 10.84
N GLU A 90 -0.29 -25.95 11.48
CA GLU A 90 -0.68 -25.10 12.61
C GLU A 90 -0.65 -23.61 12.24
N ILE A 91 0.30 -23.20 11.38
CA ILE A 91 0.59 -21.80 11.07
C ILE A 91 0.72 -21.63 9.55
N ALA A 92 -0.26 -20.96 8.95
CA ALA A 92 -0.30 -20.66 7.52
C ALA A 92 -0.71 -19.19 7.29
N PRO A 93 0.20 -18.22 7.53
CA PRO A 93 -0.12 -16.81 7.33
C PRO A 93 -0.32 -16.54 5.84
N ARG A 94 -1.38 -15.79 5.50
CA ARG A 94 -1.73 -15.44 4.13
C ARG A 94 -1.75 -13.94 3.93
N ILE A 95 -1.00 -13.45 2.95
CA ILE A 95 -1.01 -12.03 2.58
C ILE A 95 -2.42 -11.61 2.15
N PRO A 96 -2.92 -10.44 2.59
CA PRO A 96 -4.23 -9.94 2.19
C PRO A 96 -4.31 -9.73 0.68
N SER A 97 -5.13 -10.53 -0.01
CA SER A 97 -5.35 -10.45 -1.46
C SER A 97 -6.28 -9.30 -1.87
N ASN A 98 -7.19 -8.89 -0.99
CA ASN A 98 -8.21 -7.88 -1.26
C ASN A 98 -7.91 -6.55 -0.56
N SER A 99 -6.68 -6.02 -0.75
CA SER A 99 -6.29 -4.70 -0.24
C SER A 99 -6.69 -3.57 -1.19
N PHE A 100 -6.90 -2.37 -0.67
CA PHE A 100 -6.99 -1.18 -1.52
C PHE A 100 -5.59 -0.86 -2.06
N ILE A 101 -5.40 -0.91 -3.37
CA ILE A 101 -4.10 -0.62 -3.98
C ILE A 101 -3.96 0.88 -4.21
N VAL A 102 -2.88 1.48 -3.71
CA VAL A 102 -2.47 2.86 -4.04
C VAL A 102 -1.62 2.79 -5.31
N ASP A 103 -2.26 2.97 -6.47
CA ASP A 103 -1.69 2.79 -7.81
C ASP A 103 -1.32 4.10 -8.52
N SER A 104 -1.50 5.23 -7.83
CA SER A 104 -1.07 6.54 -8.30
C SER A 104 -0.83 7.47 -7.11
N HIS A 105 0.16 8.35 -7.29
CA HIS A 105 0.51 9.38 -6.32
C HIS A 105 -0.68 10.24 -5.87
N GLY A 106 -0.75 10.48 -4.56
CA GLY A 106 -1.73 11.36 -3.93
C GLY A 106 -3.01 10.66 -3.47
N ILE A 107 -3.23 9.40 -3.86
CA ILE A 107 -4.35 8.59 -3.37
C ILE A 107 -4.20 8.35 -1.86
N ALA A 108 -3.03 7.93 -1.38
CA ALA A 108 -2.80 7.66 0.04
C ALA A 108 -3.07 8.92 0.91
N ARG A 109 -2.62 10.09 0.44
CA ARG A 109 -2.91 11.37 1.09
C ARG A 109 -4.41 11.67 1.15
N ALA A 110 -5.13 11.46 0.06
CA ALA A 110 -6.57 11.69 0.01
C ALA A 110 -7.33 10.73 0.93
N LEU A 111 -6.88 9.48 1.06
CA LEU A 111 -7.45 8.47 1.96
C LEU A 111 -7.19 8.77 3.45
N SER A 112 -6.21 9.62 3.77
CA SER A 112 -5.77 9.91 5.13
C SER A 112 -6.71 10.83 5.91
N LEU A 113 -7.72 11.42 5.25
CA LEU A 113 -8.72 12.30 5.85
C LEU A 113 -10.10 12.06 5.25
N PRO A 114 -11.18 12.22 6.02
CA PRO A 114 -12.53 12.25 5.47
C PRO A 114 -12.69 13.44 4.49
N PRO A 115 -13.42 13.28 3.37
CA PRO A 115 -13.61 14.36 2.39
C PRO A 115 -14.32 15.62 2.91
N ASP A 116 -15.09 15.52 3.99
CA ASP A 116 -15.92 16.58 4.57
C ASP A 116 -15.33 17.24 5.82
N LYS A 117 -14.16 16.79 6.30
CA LYS A 117 -13.47 17.40 7.46
C LYS A 117 -12.00 17.60 7.18
N ASP A 118 -11.44 18.56 7.90
CA ASP A 118 -9.99 18.82 7.91
C ASP A 118 -9.26 18.08 9.02
N VAL A 119 -9.94 17.21 9.78
CA VAL A 119 -9.37 16.50 10.93
C VAL A 119 -9.83 15.05 10.94
N PHE A 120 -8.92 14.16 11.30
CA PHE A 120 -9.20 12.76 11.65
C PHE A 120 -8.46 12.41 12.94
N ASN A 121 -9.10 11.67 13.85
CA ASN A 121 -8.51 11.24 15.11
C ASN A 121 -8.79 9.76 15.36
N SER A 122 -7.76 9.06 15.85
CA SER A 122 -7.82 7.69 16.36
C SER A 122 -6.93 7.56 17.60
N ASP A 123 -6.90 6.38 18.23
CA ASP A 123 -6.05 6.11 19.38
C ASP A 123 -4.54 6.07 19.05
N ILE A 124 -4.17 6.02 17.77
CA ILE A 124 -2.79 5.80 17.31
C ILE A 124 -2.26 6.91 16.40
N VAL A 125 -3.13 7.71 15.78
CA VAL A 125 -2.75 8.81 14.90
C VAL A 125 -3.83 9.89 14.86
N SER A 126 -3.40 11.15 14.83
CA SER A 126 -4.24 12.32 14.54
C SER A 126 -3.74 12.99 13.25
N ALA A 127 -4.63 13.21 12.29
CA ALA A 127 -4.31 13.82 11.00
C ALA A 127 -5.07 15.13 10.81
N TYR A 128 -4.42 16.11 10.17
CA TYR A 128 -4.94 17.47 9.97
C TYR A 128 -4.63 17.98 8.56
N ARG A 129 -5.63 18.54 7.87
CA ARG A 129 -5.43 19.32 6.65
C ARG A 129 -4.98 20.73 7.03
N LEU A 130 -3.85 21.14 6.47
CA LEU A 130 -3.28 22.47 6.66
C LEU A 130 -3.18 23.20 5.32
N LYS A 131 -2.92 24.51 5.37
CA LYS A 131 -2.69 25.30 4.15
C LYS A 131 -1.45 24.83 3.38
N GLN A 132 -0.45 24.31 4.10
CA GLN A 132 0.83 23.85 3.54
C GLN A 132 0.83 22.37 3.14
N GLY A 133 -0.21 21.60 3.46
CA GLY A 133 -0.25 20.17 3.21
C GLY A 133 -1.04 19.40 4.26
N ILE A 134 -0.51 18.26 4.69
CA ILE A 134 -1.11 17.40 5.72
C ILE A 134 -0.14 17.25 6.89
N LEU A 135 -0.66 17.26 8.11
CA LEU A 135 0.07 16.97 9.34
C LEU A 135 -0.45 15.67 9.93
N ASN A 136 0.45 14.74 10.27
CA ASN A 136 0.11 13.48 10.92
C ASN A 136 0.92 13.36 12.22
N ASN A 137 0.23 13.33 13.36
CA ASN A 137 0.82 13.17 14.68
C ASN A 137 0.53 11.74 15.18
N PRO A 138 1.49 10.80 15.12
CA PRO A 138 1.32 9.47 15.69
C PRO A 138 1.36 9.52 17.22
N LYS A 139 0.79 8.49 17.88
CA LYS A 139 0.82 8.33 19.35
C LYS A 139 2.23 8.36 19.93
N TYR A 140 3.18 7.77 19.21
CA TYR A 140 4.59 7.78 19.58
C TYR A 140 5.37 8.70 18.64
N ASP A 141 5.80 9.84 19.16
CA ASP A 141 6.48 10.91 18.40
C ASP A 141 7.98 10.65 18.20
N ARG A 142 8.54 9.59 18.80
CA ARG A 142 9.98 9.29 18.70
C ARG A 142 10.25 7.81 18.54
N ARG A 143 11.26 7.50 17.73
CA ARG A 143 11.75 6.15 17.52
C ARG A 143 12.70 5.72 18.65
N THR A 144 12.53 4.50 19.14
CA THR A 144 13.51 3.83 20.02
C THR A 144 14.43 2.96 19.18
N THR A 145 15.73 2.91 19.50
CA THR A 145 16.72 2.08 18.77
C THR A 145 17.23 0.90 19.57
N GLN A 146 17.24 0.98 20.90
CA GLN A 146 17.71 -0.10 21.76
C GLN A 146 16.69 -1.24 21.82
N GLY A 147 17.11 -2.44 21.41
CA GLY A 147 16.35 -3.68 21.57
C GLY A 147 15.10 -3.83 20.69
N VAL A 148 14.95 -3.01 19.64
CA VAL A 148 13.79 -3.01 18.73
C VAL A 148 13.97 -3.88 17.47
N PHE A 149 15.20 -4.25 17.13
CA PHE A 149 15.48 -5.03 15.92
C PHE A 149 15.57 -6.52 16.25
N HIS A 150 14.57 -7.27 15.78
CA HIS A 150 14.47 -8.72 15.97
C HIS A 150 14.65 -9.44 14.62
N VAL A 151 15.28 -10.61 14.63
CA VAL A 151 15.54 -11.42 13.43
C VAL A 151 15.08 -12.85 13.69
N ALA A 152 14.26 -13.40 12.79
CA ALA A 152 13.77 -14.76 12.91
C ALA A 152 14.85 -15.80 12.55
N GLU A 153 14.87 -16.92 13.28
CA GLU A 153 15.78 -18.05 13.06
C GLU A 153 15.46 -18.84 11.78
N GLY A 154 16.39 -19.66 11.30
CA GLY A 154 16.18 -20.55 10.15
C GLY A 154 16.36 -19.88 8.77
N GLY A 155 16.90 -18.66 8.75
CA GLY A 155 17.35 -17.96 7.54
C GLY A 155 18.86 -17.76 7.51
N LEU A 156 19.30 -16.60 7.02
CA LEU A 156 20.71 -16.18 7.10
C LEU A 156 21.18 -16.02 8.56
N PRO A 157 22.51 -16.05 8.82
CA PRO A 157 23.04 -15.88 10.17
C PRO A 157 22.54 -14.62 10.86
N ILE A 158 22.16 -14.75 12.13
CA ILE A 158 21.68 -13.64 12.95
C ILE A 158 22.89 -12.87 13.49
N PRO A 159 22.99 -11.55 13.30
CA PRO A 159 24.05 -10.75 13.90
C PRO A 159 23.97 -10.75 15.42
N ASP A 160 25.11 -10.76 16.10
CA ASP A 160 25.24 -10.86 17.56
C ASP A 160 24.47 -9.75 18.31
N ASP A 161 24.37 -8.55 17.73
CA ASP A 161 23.68 -7.41 18.33
C ASP A 161 22.15 -7.42 18.15
N LYS A 162 21.58 -8.47 17.53
CA LYS A 162 20.13 -8.60 17.26
C LYS A 162 19.48 -9.62 18.18
N LYS A 163 18.19 -9.42 18.44
CA LYS A 163 17.38 -10.41 19.17
C LYS A 163 16.94 -11.52 18.23
N ALA A 164 17.43 -12.73 18.47
CA ALA A 164 16.94 -13.92 17.78
C ALA A 164 15.50 -14.24 18.20
N VAL A 165 14.67 -14.60 17.24
CA VAL A 165 13.26 -14.97 17.45
C VAL A 165 13.03 -16.37 16.89
N PRO A 166 12.48 -17.30 17.70
CA PRO A 166 12.14 -18.62 17.20
C PRO A 166 11.22 -18.54 15.98
N LYS A 167 11.52 -19.36 14.98
CA LYS A 167 10.81 -19.34 13.70
C LYS A 167 9.30 -19.57 13.85
N LYS A 168 8.89 -20.45 14.77
CA LYS A 168 7.47 -20.67 15.11
C LYS A 168 6.80 -19.41 15.68
N THR A 169 7.50 -18.67 16.54
CA THR A 169 7.02 -17.40 17.11
C THR A 169 6.83 -16.35 16.02
N PHE A 170 7.78 -16.22 15.08
CA PHE A 170 7.62 -15.35 13.91
C PHE A 170 6.36 -15.70 13.13
N GLY A 171 6.10 -16.98 12.89
CA GLY A 171 4.89 -17.46 12.22
C GLY A 171 3.60 -16.97 12.90
N HIS A 172 3.47 -17.16 14.21
CA HIS A 172 2.30 -16.66 14.97
C HIS A 172 2.16 -15.14 14.95
N LEU A 173 3.28 -14.41 15.10
CA LEU A 173 3.28 -12.95 15.06
C LEU A 173 2.83 -12.44 13.69
N LEU A 174 3.30 -13.07 12.61
CA LEU A 174 2.89 -12.72 11.25
C LEU A 174 1.41 -13.01 11.02
N THR A 175 0.91 -14.18 11.43
CA THR A 175 -0.53 -14.50 11.36
C THR A 175 -1.36 -13.43 12.07
N LYS A 176 -0.93 -12.99 13.26
CA LYS A 176 -1.62 -11.93 14.00
C LYS A 176 -1.49 -10.54 13.39
N ALA A 177 -0.36 -10.23 12.76
CA ALA A 177 -0.18 -8.96 12.05
C ALA A 177 -1.11 -8.84 10.82
N LEU A 178 -1.44 -9.96 10.17
CA LEU A 178 -2.33 -10.00 9.01
C LEU A 178 -3.82 -10.13 9.38
N ASP A 179 -4.11 -10.38 10.66
CA ASP A 179 -5.45 -10.46 11.28
C ASP A 179 -5.68 -9.22 12.17
N ALA A 180 -5.65 -8.04 11.55
CA ALA A 180 -5.74 -6.77 12.26
C ALA A 180 -7.17 -6.51 12.78
N PRO A 181 -7.34 -5.89 13.97
CA PRO A 181 -8.65 -5.56 14.52
C PRO A 181 -9.38 -4.50 13.69
N GLU A 182 -10.72 -4.50 13.75
CA GLU A 182 -11.57 -3.65 12.90
C GLU A 182 -11.28 -2.15 13.07
N GLU A 183 -10.95 -1.70 14.27
CA GLU A 183 -10.63 -0.31 14.58
C GLU A 183 -9.37 0.15 13.83
N LEU A 184 -8.41 -0.77 13.65
CA LEU A 184 -7.17 -0.52 12.93
C LEU A 184 -7.37 -0.60 11.41
N LEU A 185 -8.30 -1.44 10.95
CA LEU A 185 -8.69 -1.54 9.54
C LEU A 185 -9.54 -0.35 9.05
N SER A 186 -10.21 0.37 9.96
CA SER A 186 -11.09 1.49 9.63
C SER A 186 -10.35 2.59 8.85
N LEU A 187 -10.86 2.91 7.66
CA LEU A 187 -10.26 3.88 6.76
C LEU A 187 -10.68 5.33 7.13
N PRO A 188 -9.73 6.29 7.29
CA PRO A 188 -10.06 7.68 7.64
C PRO A 188 -11.03 8.35 6.66
N PHE A 189 -10.91 8.02 5.38
CA PHE A 189 -11.74 8.55 4.28
C PHE A 189 -13.25 8.39 4.49
N THR A 190 -13.70 7.32 5.14
CA THR A 190 -15.11 7.05 5.43
C THR A 190 -15.43 7.21 6.92
N SER A 191 -14.58 7.87 7.70
CA SER A 191 -14.70 7.88 9.16
C SER A 191 -15.90 8.67 9.70
N THR A 192 -16.44 9.60 8.90
CA THR A 192 -17.52 10.54 9.25
C THR A 192 -18.93 10.02 8.95
N GLN A 193 -19.05 8.84 8.36
CA GLN A 193 -20.34 8.20 8.06
C GLN A 193 -20.59 6.97 8.95
N GLU A 194 -21.82 6.47 8.95
CA GLU A 194 -22.22 5.28 9.73
C GLU A 194 -21.52 4.01 9.20
N GLU A 195 -21.65 3.74 7.90
CA GLU A 195 -21.03 2.60 7.23
C GLU A 195 -19.59 2.89 6.81
N LYS A 196 -18.60 2.36 7.53
CA LYS A 196 -17.18 2.68 7.34
C LYS A 196 -16.45 1.57 6.59
N ALA A 197 -15.57 1.94 5.65
CA ALA A 197 -14.67 1.01 5.01
C ALA A 197 -13.63 0.46 6.00
N LYS A 198 -13.43 -0.86 5.98
CA LYS A 198 -12.48 -1.57 6.85
C LYS A 198 -11.67 -2.54 6.01
N LEU A 199 -10.40 -2.22 5.77
CA LEU A 199 -9.53 -3.01 4.91
C LEU A 199 -8.06 -2.66 5.08
N PHE A 200 -7.20 -3.55 4.59
CA PHE A 200 -5.81 -3.24 4.34
C PHE A 200 -5.69 -2.33 3.10
N VAL A 201 -4.65 -1.51 3.10
CA VAL A 201 -4.21 -0.71 1.96
C VAL A 201 -2.79 -1.11 1.62
N SER A 202 -2.47 -1.18 0.33
CA SER A 202 -1.14 -1.60 -0.13
C SER A 202 -0.55 -0.66 -1.20
N LEU A 203 0.78 -0.63 -1.24
CA LEU A 203 1.57 0.16 -2.18
C LEU A 203 2.73 -0.68 -2.73
N LEU A 204 3.00 -0.55 -4.03
CA LEU A 204 4.22 -1.06 -4.64
C LEU A 204 5.24 0.08 -4.70
N LEU A 205 6.45 -0.18 -4.22
CA LEU A 205 7.61 0.71 -4.33
C LEU A 205 8.71 0.00 -5.13
N ARG A 206 9.48 0.77 -5.90
CA ARG A 206 10.70 0.28 -6.59
C ARG A 206 11.93 1.13 -6.23
N PRO A 207 12.42 1.10 -4.97
CA PRO A 207 13.59 1.90 -4.59
C PRO A 207 14.86 1.46 -5.31
N VAL A 208 15.73 2.42 -5.60
CA VAL A 208 17.05 2.19 -6.24
C VAL A 208 17.97 1.46 -5.26
N VAL A 209 18.64 0.42 -5.76
CA VAL A 209 19.64 -0.38 -5.03
C VAL A 209 21.03 -0.25 -5.68
N SER A 210 21.08 -0.15 -7.02
CA SER A 210 22.32 0.12 -7.76
C SER A 210 22.12 1.34 -8.65
N PRO A 211 22.96 2.38 -8.57
CA PRO A 211 22.83 3.54 -9.44
C PRO A 211 23.22 3.20 -10.89
N PHE A 212 22.76 4.04 -11.81
CA PHE A 212 23.24 4.02 -13.19
C PHE A 212 24.70 4.51 -13.26
N VAL A 213 25.54 3.78 -14.00
CA VAL A 213 26.91 4.17 -14.30
C VAL A 213 27.14 4.04 -15.81
N PRO A 214 27.36 5.16 -16.54
CA PRO A 214 27.53 5.14 -18.00
C PRO A 214 28.58 4.14 -18.48
N GLY A 215 28.19 3.27 -19.41
CA GLY A 215 29.08 2.24 -19.98
C GLY A 215 29.46 1.09 -19.05
N VAL A 216 28.94 1.06 -17.81
CA VAL A 216 29.28 0.05 -16.80
C VAL A 216 28.05 -0.74 -16.36
N SER A 217 27.00 -0.05 -15.91
CA SER A 217 25.80 -0.72 -15.39
C SER A 217 24.55 0.14 -15.51
N ALA A 218 23.43 -0.51 -15.83
CA ALA A 218 22.11 0.07 -15.66
C ALA A 218 21.79 0.32 -14.17
N GLU A 219 20.88 1.26 -13.91
CA GLU A 219 20.29 1.40 -12.57
C GLU A 219 19.51 0.12 -12.22
N LYS A 220 19.59 -0.38 -10.99
CA LYS A 220 18.78 -1.51 -10.54
C LYS A 220 17.92 -1.12 -9.35
N ARG A 221 16.69 -1.62 -9.35
CA ARG A 221 15.69 -1.38 -8.31
C ARG A 221 15.23 -2.71 -7.74
N MET A 222 15.00 -2.75 -6.43
CA MET A 222 14.22 -3.84 -5.82
C MET A 222 12.75 -3.47 -5.77
N GLU A 223 11.87 -4.43 -5.57
CA GLU A 223 10.46 -4.17 -5.28
C GLU A 223 10.17 -4.35 -3.79
N ILE A 224 9.28 -3.50 -3.27
CA ILE A 224 8.77 -3.60 -1.91
C ILE A 224 7.24 -3.50 -1.96
N ARG A 225 6.57 -4.45 -1.30
CA ARG A 225 5.13 -4.42 -1.07
C ARG A 225 4.87 -3.92 0.34
N PHE A 226 4.30 -2.73 0.44
CA PHE A 226 4.02 -2.09 1.72
C PHE A 226 2.54 -2.25 2.03
N PHE A 227 2.22 -2.92 3.14
CA PHE A 227 0.84 -3.14 3.59
C PHE A 227 0.62 -2.43 4.92
N VAL A 228 -0.50 -1.73 5.04
CA VAL A 228 -0.94 -1.14 6.30
C VAL A 228 -2.45 -1.35 6.47
N PRO A 229 -2.95 -1.52 7.70
CA PRO A 229 -4.37 -1.32 7.98
C PRO A 229 -4.83 0.10 7.60
N GLY A 230 -6.10 0.26 7.23
CA GLY A 230 -6.65 1.53 6.73
C GLY A 230 -6.37 2.75 7.62
N ASN A 231 -6.38 2.59 8.94
CA ASN A 231 -6.15 3.68 9.90
C ASN A 231 -4.70 4.22 9.86
N LEU A 232 -3.77 3.43 9.31
CA LEU A 232 -2.34 3.77 9.17
C LEU A 232 -1.97 4.20 7.73
N ILE A 233 -2.95 4.63 6.93
CA ILE A 233 -2.72 5.02 5.53
C ILE A 233 -1.75 6.19 5.33
N SER A 234 -1.60 7.05 6.34
CA SER A 234 -0.62 8.15 6.32
C SER A 234 0.83 7.64 6.21
N ASN A 235 1.11 6.43 6.69
CA ASN A 235 2.42 5.78 6.50
C ASN A 235 2.71 5.46 5.03
N LEU A 236 1.69 5.13 4.22
CA LEU A 236 1.88 4.93 2.79
C LEU A 236 2.10 6.25 2.06
N ASP A 237 1.37 7.32 2.39
CA ASP A 237 1.62 8.67 1.83
C ASP A 237 3.07 9.11 2.08
N PHE A 238 3.60 8.82 3.28
CA PHE A 238 4.98 9.12 3.63
C PHE A 238 6.00 8.38 2.75
N VAL A 239 5.92 7.04 2.66
CA VAL A 239 6.91 6.27 1.88
C VAL A 239 6.72 6.45 0.37
N GLU A 240 5.48 6.68 -0.09
CA GLU A 240 5.17 7.04 -1.47
C GLU A 240 5.87 8.34 -1.87
N SER A 241 5.78 9.37 -1.02
CA SER A 241 6.41 10.67 -1.27
C SER A 241 7.94 10.60 -1.32
N ILE A 242 8.55 9.63 -0.64
CA ILE A 242 10.02 9.45 -0.60
C ILE A 242 10.52 8.59 -1.76
N PHE A 243 9.87 7.44 -2.00
CA PHE A 243 10.37 6.40 -2.90
C PHE A 243 9.62 6.31 -4.23
N GLY A 244 8.50 7.01 -4.35
CA GLY A 244 7.66 7.03 -5.54
C GLY A 244 6.71 5.82 -5.64
N ASN A 245 5.52 6.06 -6.19
CA ASN A 245 4.54 5.04 -6.49
C ASN A 245 4.94 4.21 -7.74
N ALA A 246 5.00 2.89 -7.62
CA ALA A 246 5.35 2.00 -8.74
C ALA A 246 4.14 1.41 -9.47
N GLY A 247 2.93 1.92 -9.21
CA GLY A 247 1.70 1.58 -9.88
C GLY A 247 0.97 0.36 -9.31
N ASP A 248 -0.01 -0.12 -10.06
CA ASP A 248 -0.77 -1.32 -9.74
C ASP A 248 0.09 -2.58 -9.96
N PRO A 249 0.37 -3.39 -8.92
CA PRO A 249 1.23 -4.57 -9.02
C PRO A 249 0.60 -5.72 -9.82
N PHE A 250 -0.70 -5.67 -10.14
CA PHE A 250 -1.34 -6.67 -11.00
C PHE A 250 -1.06 -6.45 -12.49
N LEU A 251 -0.56 -5.27 -12.88
CA LEU A 251 -0.23 -4.98 -14.27
C LEU A 251 1.15 -5.56 -14.62
N PRO A 252 1.29 -6.35 -15.70
CA PRO A 252 2.57 -6.95 -16.09
C PRO A 252 3.73 -5.96 -16.25
N GLN A 253 3.43 -4.75 -16.74
CA GLN A 253 4.41 -3.67 -16.87
C GLN A 253 5.05 -3.22 -15.54
N ASN A 254 4.44 -3.57 -14.41
CA ASN A 254 4.93 -3.27 -13.07
C ASN A 254 5.53 -4.52 -12.37
N ASP A 255 5.55 -5.68 -13.03
CA ASP A 255 6.18 -6.90 -12.50
C ASP A 255 7.70 -6.87 -12.71
N SER A 256 8.45 -6.78 -11.61
CA SER A 256 9.92 -6.74 -11.66
C SER A 256 10.54 -7.99 -12.29
N ALA A 257 9.84 -9.12 -12.33
CA ALA A 257 10.35 -10.34 -12.98
C ALA A 257 10.37 -10.23 -14.52
N LEU A 258 9.62 -9.30 -15.10
CA LEU A 258 9.57 -9.06 -16.55
C LEU A 258 10.54 -7.95 -17.01
N ASP A 259 11.08 -7.18 -16.06
CA ASP A 259 12.00 -6.05 -16.29
C ASP A 259 13.35 -6.33 -15.63
N VAL A 260 14.07 -7.32 -16.16
CA VAL A 260 15.33 -7.83 -15.61
C VAL A 260 16.57 -6.97 -15.95
N GLU A 261 16.49 -6.19 -17.01
CA GLU A 261 17.59 -5.35 -17.52
C GLU A 261 17.54 -3.92 -16.95
N ALA A 262 16.40 -3.47 -16.39
CA ALA A 262 16.16 -2.09 -15.97
C ALA A 262 16.63 -1.06 -17.02
N GLY A 263 16.42 -1.42 -18.30
CA GLY A 263 16.92 -0.65 -19.43
C GLY A 263 16.18 0.67 -19.59
N PRO A 264 16.84 1.72 -20.11
CA PRO A 264 16.17 2.97 -20.40
C PRO A 264 15.14 2.72 -21.51
N VAL A 265 13.87 3.00 -21.24
CA VAL A 265 12.98 3.51 -22.30
C VAL A 265 13.36 4.97 -22.50
N ILE A 266 14.54 5.22 -23.08
CA ILE A 266 14.90 6.50 -23.66
C ILE A 266 15.18 6.19 -25.13
N PRO A 267 14.36 6.68 -26.08
CA PRO A 267 14.79 6.68 -27.47
C PRO A 267 15.98 7.62 -27.54
N VAL A 268 17.15 7.08 -27.92
CA VAL A 268 18.24 7.91 -28.38
C VAL A 268 17.70 8.65 -29.61
N VAL A 269 17.61 9.98 -29.50
CA VAL A 269 17.31 10.87 -30.63
C VAL A 269 18.46 10.82 -31.63
#